data_AF-A0A7R7CKM4-F1
#
_entry.id   AF-A0A7R7CKM4-F1
#
_cell.length_a   1.000
_cell.length_b   1.000
_cell.length_c   1.000
_cell.angle_alpha   90.00
_cell.angle_beta   90.00
_cell.angle_gamma   90.00
#
_symmetry.space_group_name_H-M   'P 1'
#
loop_
_entity.id
_entity.type
_entity.pdbx_description
1 polymer ?
#
loop_
_entity_poly.entity_id
_entity_poly.type
_entity_poly.pdbx_seq_one_letter_code
_entity_poly.pdbx_strand_id
1 'polypeptide(L)' 'MNTAIAYYRVSTQRQSRSGLGLEAQRTAVARFAESEGILIVNEFTEIETAKGADALDRRP' A
#
# COMPACT_ATOMS: atom_id res chain seq x y z
N MET A 1 -1.90 22.59 1.96
CA MET A 1 -1.90 21.49 0.97
C MET A 1 -1.24 20.33 1.64
N ASN A 2 -2.01 19.28 1.97
CA ASN A 2 -1.50 18.17 2.76
C ASN A 2 -0.82 17.18 1.82
N THR A 3 0.34 16.67 2.20
CA THR A 3 1.08 15.68 1.41
C THR A 3 1.17 14.36 2.16
N ALA A 4 1.07 13.25 1.44
CA ALA A 4 1.18 11.92 2.02
C ALA A 4 2.03 10.99 1.14
N ILE A 5 2.54 9.93 1.75
CA ILE A 5 3.14 8.79 1.06
C ILE A 5 2.18 7.62 1.22
N ALA A 6 1.80 6.97 0.12
CA ALA A 6 0.95 5.78 0.20
C ALA A 6 1.80 4.52 0.36
N TYR A 7 1.36 3.63 1.24
CA TYR A 7 2.03 2.35 1.48
C TYR A 7 1.01 1.22 1.40
N TYR A 8 1.23 0.29 0.47
CA TYR A 8 0.37 -0.85 0.22
C TYR A 8 1.06 -2.15 0.63
N ARG A 9 0.32 -3.09 1.21
CA ARG A 9 0.89 -4.37 1.61
C ARG A 9 -0.03 -5.54 1.30
N VAL A 10 0.54 -6.66 0.87
CA VAL A 10 -0.18 -7.94 0.75
C VAL A 10 0.64 -9.10 1.32
N SER A 11 -0.05 -10.01 1.99
CA SER A 11 0.56 -11.10 2.77
C SER A 11 1.05 -12.29 1.96
N THR A 12 0.80 -12.37 0.66
CA THR A 12 1.29 -13.48 -0.17
C THR A 12 1.53 -13.04 -1.61
N GLN A 13 2.55 -13.62 -2.26
CA GLN A 13 2.72 -13.48 -3.72
C GLN A 13 1.48 -13.94 -4.49
N ARG A 14 0.71 -14.90 -3.95
CA ARG A 14 -0.54 -15.38 -4.56
C ARG A 14 -1.62 -14.30 -4.60
N GLN A 15 -1.69 -13.46 -3.56
CA GLN A 15 -2.57 -12.28 -3.52
C GLN A 15 -2.05 -11.13 -4.39
N SER A 16 -0.75 -11.02 -4.61
CA SER A 16 -0.18 -10.10 -5.60
C SER A 16 -0.55 -10.54 -7.04
N ARG A 17 -0.50 -11.84 -7.34
CA ARG A 17 -0.82 -12.38 -8.68
C ARG A 17 -2.27 -12.18 -9.12
N SER A 18 -3.23 -12.03 -8.19
CA SER A 18 -4.61 -11.70 -8.58
C SER A 18 -4.80 -10.21 -8.90
N GLY A 19 -3.92 -9.32 -8.43
CA GLY A 19 -4.01 -7.86 -8.61
C GLY A 19 -5.17 -7.18 -7.86
N LEU A 20 -6.27 -7.91 -7.62
CA LEU A 20 -7.52 -7.41 -7.05
C LEU A 20 -7.34 -6.74 -5.69
N GLY A 21 -6.45 -7.25 -4.85
CA GLY A 21 -6.23 -6.70 -3.50
C GLY A 21 -5.44 -5.39 -3.49
N LEU A 22 -4.44 -5.24 -4.37
CA LEU A 22 -3.60 -4.04 -4.44
C LEU A 22 -4.30 -2.92 -5.22
N GLU A 23 -4.95 -3.25 -6.34
CA GLU A 23 -5.66 -2.26 -7.14
C GLU A 23 -6.87 -1.67 -6.40
N ALA A 24 -7.59 -2.49 -5.62
CA ALA A 24 -8.66 -2.00 -4.77
C ALA A 24 -8.13 -1.05 -3.67
N GLN A 25 -6.99 -1.38 -3.04
CA GLN A 25 -6.36 -0.51 -2.06
C GLN A 25 -5.89 0.81 -2.69
N ARG A 26 -5.24 0.76 -3.85
CA ARG A 26 -4.78 1.96 -4.57
C ARG A 26 -5.95 2.86 -4.93
N THR A 27 -7.04 2.29 -5.46
CA THR A 27 -8.25 3.03 -5.80
C THR A 27 -8.88 3.69 -4.57
N ALA A 28 -8.96 2.98 -3.45
CA ALA A 28 -9.53 3.52 -2.21
C ALA A 28 -8.68 4.68 -1.67
N VAL A 29 -7.35 4.52 -1.64
CA VAL A 29 -6.42 5.56 -1.18
C VAL A 29 -6.44 6.78 -2.09
N ALA A 30 -6.48 6.59 -3.41
CA ALA A 30 -6.57 7.69 -4.37
C ALA A 30 -7.86 8.51 -4.20
N ARG A 31 -9.01 7.83 -4.05
CA ARG A 31 -10.31 8.50 -3.82
C ARG A 31 -10.33 9.29 -2.52
N PHE A 32 -9.75 8.72 -1.46
CA PHE A 32 -9.65 9.41 -0.18
C PHE A 32 -8.71 10.63 -0.28
N ALA A 33 -7.57 10.49 -0.93
CA ALA A 33 -6.63 11.59 -1.10
C ALA A 33 -7.26 12.74 -1.92
N GLU A 34 -8.02 12.41 -2.97
CA GLU A 34 -8.78 13.38 -3.75
C GLU A 34 -9.85 14.09 -2.90
N SER A 35 -10.65 13.35 -2.11
CA SER A 35 -11.71 13.95 -1.29
C SER A 35 -11.18 14.86 -0.19
N GLU A 36 -10.01 14.55 0.36
CA GLU A 36 -9.38 15.32 1.44
C GLU A 36 -8.39 16.40 0.94
N GLY A 37 -8.18 16.52 -0.38
CA GLY A 37 -7.20 17.45 -0.94
C GLY A 37 -5.75 17.13 -0.55
N ILE A 38 -5.45 15.84 -0.39
CA ILE A 38 -4.12 15.32 -0.08
C ILE A 38 -3.38 14.99 -1.39
N LEU A 39 -2.18 15.52 -1.53
CA LEU A 39 -1.27 15.16 -2.61
C LEU A 39 -0.43 13.94 -2.19
N ILE A 40 -0.60 12.81 -2.90
CA ILE A 40 0.29 11.66 -2.73
C ILE A 40 1.60 11.95 -3.46
N VAL A 41 2.71 12.06 -2.72
CA VAL A 41 4.03 12.43 -3.27
C VAL A 41 4.90 11.21 -3.59
N ASN A 42 4.56 10.04 -3.04
CA ASN A 42 5.24 8.79 -3.35
C ASN A 42 4.35 7.57 -2.98
N GLU A 43 4.64 6.42 -3.57
CA GLU A 43 3.90 5.18 -3.35
C GLU A 43 4.86 3.99 -3.17
N PHE A 44 4.64 3.17 -2.14
CA PHE A 44 5.43 1.97 -1.86
C PHE A 44 4.53 0.74 -1.78
N THR A 45 5.05 -0.42 -2.18
CA THR A 45 4.32 -1.68 -2.11
C THR A 45 5.20 -2.77 -1.51
N GLU A 46 4.73 -3.38 -0.43
CA GLU A 46 5.37 -4.52 0.23
C GLU A 46 4.59 -5.82 -0.04
N ILE A 47 5.30 -6.85 -0.48
CA ILE A 47 4.75 -8.18 -0.70
C ILE A 47 5.51 -9.14 0.21
N GLU A 48 5.07 -9.27 1.46
CA GLU A 48 5.72 -10.14 2.44
C GLU A 48 4.72 -10.93 3.27
N THR A 49 5.01 -12.22 3.47
CA THR A 49 4.22 -13.08 4.35
C THR A 49 4.40 -12.66 5.79
N ALA A 50 3.31 -12.42 6.53
CA ALA A 50 3.33 -12.05 7.94
C ALA A 50 3.81 -13.18 8.89
N LYS A 51 4.53 -14.18 8.36
CA LYS A 51 4.98 -15.39 9.08
C LYS A 51 6.40 -15.28 9.64
N GLY A 52 7.06 -14.12 9.51
CA GLY A 52 8.40 -13.87 10.05
C GLY A 52 8.37 -12.84 11.18
N ALA A 53 9.15 -13.07 12.23
CA ALA A 53 9.32 -12.16 13.38
C ALA A 53 10.00 -10.82 13.01
N ASP A 54 10.57 -10.70 11.80
CA ASP A 54 11.39 -9.56 11.37
C ASP A 54 10.65 -8.60 10.40
N ALA A 55 9.32 -8.65 10.35
CA ALA A 55 8.51 -7.90 9.36
C ALA A 55 8.41 -6.37 9.62
N LEU A 56 9.13 -5.85 10.61
CA LEU A 56 9.24 -4.42 10.90
C LEU A 56 10.56 -3.83 10.39
N ASP A 57 11.65 -4.59 10.44
CA ASP A 57 12.99 -4.13 10.04
C ASP A 57 13.19 -4.02 8.52
N ARG A 58 12.28 -4.61 7.74
CA ARG A 58 12.33 -4.64 6.26
C ARG A 58 11.45 -3.59 5.59
N ARG A 59 10.73 -2.80 6.39
CA ARG A 59 9.86 -1.74 5.87
C ARG A 59 10.74 -0.57 5.39
N PRO A 60 10.44 0.02 4.22
CA PRO A 60 11.09 1.24 3.74
C PRO A 60 10.77 2.46 4.61
#